data_AF-A0A090X6J2-F1
#
_entry.id   AF-A0A090X6J2-F1
#
_cell.length_a   1.000
_cell.length_b   1.000
_cell.length_c   1.000
_cell.angle_alpha   90.00
_cell.angle_beta   90.00
_cell.angle_gamma   90.00
#
_symmetry.space_group_name_H-M   'P 1'
#
loop_
_entity.id
_entity.type
_entity.pdbx_description
1 polymer ?
#
loop_
_entity_poly.entity_id
_entity_poly.type
_entity_poly.pdbx_seq_one_letter_code
_entity_poly.pdbx_strand_id
1 'polypeptide(L)'
;MPKPDKNVTQLHYAKKGIITPEMEYIAIRENQRIDEMTEIRKQHKGEHFGASIPDKITPEFVRSEVAKGRAVIPSNINHPEAEPMILGRNFLVKINANIGNSAVTSSIEEEVEKAVWACRWGGADNIMDLSTGENIHETREWIIRNSPVPVGTVPIYQALEKVNGVAEDLTWEIFRDTLIEQAEQGVDYFTIHAGVLLRYVP
;
A
#
# COMPACT_ATOMS: atom_id res chain seq x y z
N MET A 1 -17.08 -8.52 11.47
CA MET A 1 -17.40 -8.07 10.10
C MET A 1 -18.04 -6.69 10.15
N PRO A 2 -17.54 -5.70 9.39
CA PRO A 2 -18.20 -4.41 9.28
C PRO A 2 -19.61 -4.55 8.70
N LYS A 3 -20.54 -3.70 9.14
CA LYS A 3 -21.93 -3.71 8.64
C LYS A 3 -21.96 -3.18 7.18
N PRO A 4 -22.83 -3.72 6.32
CA PRO A 4 -22.81 -3.49 4.86
C PRO A 4 -22.83 -2.03 4.37
N ASP A 5 -23.21 -1.04 5.20
CA ASP A 5 -23.41 0.35 4.77
C ASP A 5 -22.51 1.37 5.48
N LYS A 6 -21.35 0.98 5.99
CA LYS A 6 -20.44 1.91 6.68
C LYS A 6 -19.09 1.97 6.01
N ASN A 7 -18.62 3.17 5.72
CA ASN A 7 -17.25 3.41 5.28
C ASN A 7 -16.28 2.89 6.36
N VAL A 8 -15.37 2.00 5.96
CA VAL A 8 -14.43 1.30 6.85
C VAL A 8 -12.99 1.83 6.75
N THR A 9 -12.78 2.93 6.03
CA THR A 9 -11.43 3.44 5.79
C THR A 9 -10.82 4.08 7.04
N GLN A 10 -9.49 4.02 7.12
CA GLN A 10 -8.73 4.70 8.17
C GLN A 10 -8.98 6.22 8.18
N LEU A 11 -9.14 6.83 7.01
CA LEU A 11 -9.53 8.24 6.88
C LEU A 11 -10.89 8.54 7.52
N HIS A 12 -11.86 7.64 7.34
CA HIS A 12 -13.20 7.78 7.92
C HIS A 12 -13.15 7.72 9.45
N TYR A 13 -12.45 6.73 10.01
CA TYR A 13 -12.28 6.62 11.46
C TYR A 13 -11.51 7.80 12.03
N ALA A 14 -10.43 8.22 11.37
CA ALA A 14 -9.62 9.35 11.78
C ALA A 14 -10.44 10.64 11.90
N LYS A 15 -11.26 10.96 10.89
CA LYS A 15 -12.14 12.15 10.88
C LYS A 15 -13.23 12.12 11.95
N LYS A 16 -13.59 10.92 12.44
CA LYS A 16 -14.51 10.73 13.56
C LYS A 16 -13.84 10.80 14.93
N GLY A 17 -12.54 11.06 14.99
CA GLY A 17 -11.78 11.06 16.25
C GLY A 17 -11.52 9.67 16.80
N ILE A 18 -11.67 8.62 16.00
CA ILE A 18 -11.46 7.23 16.41
C ILE A 18 -10.01 6.86 16.13
N ILE A 19 -9.32 6.36 17.15
CA ILE A 19 -8.01 5.72 17.04
C ILE A 19 -8.27 4.22 16.85
N THR A 20 -7.75 3.65 15.77
CA THR A 20 -7.91 2.22 15.46
C THR A 20 -6.69 1.41 15.92
N PRO A 21 -6.79 0.06 15.99
CA PRO A 21 -5.63 -0.79 16.28
C PRO A 21 -4.46 -0.57 15.32
N GLU A 22 -4.72 -0.30 14.03
CA GLU A 22 -3.66 0.00 13.05
C GLU A 22 -2.93 1.29 13.41
N MET A 23 -3.64 2.33 13.86
CA MET A 23 -3.02 3.60 14.29
C MET A 23 -2.15 3.43 15.54
N GLU A 24 -2.57 2.59 16.48
CA GLU A 24 -1.77 2.24 17.65
C GLU A 24 -0.51 1.45 17.27
N TYR A 25 -0.67 0.44 16.41
CA TYR A 25 0.43 -0.38 15.90
C TYR A 25 1.49 0.49 15.22
N ILE A 26 1.06 1.41 14.34
CA ILE A 26 1.93 2.35 13.64
C ILE A 26 2.68 3.25 14.62
N ALA A 27 2.01 3.79 15.64
CA ALA A 27 2.67 4.65 16.61
C ALA A 27 3.79 3.91 17.36
N ILE A 28 3.59 2.62 17.67
CA ILE A 28 4.64 1.78 18.27
C ILE A 28 5.77 1.55 17.27
N ARG A 29 5.44 1.15 16.02
CA ARG A 29 6.41 0.83 14.97
C ARG A 29 7.32 2.01 14.63
N GLU A 30 6.76 3.21 14.47
CA GLU A 30 7.50 4.42 14.10
C GLU A 30 8.44 4.92 15.20
N ASN A 31 8.15 4.60 16.47
CA ASN A 31 9.04 4.96 17.57
C ASN A 31 10.26 4.05 17.70
N GLN A 32 10.33 2.90 16.99
CA GLN A 32 11.49 2.00 17.00
C GLN A 32 12.07 1.69 18.39
N ARG A 33 11.20 1.55 19.41
CA ARG A 33 11.59 1.34 20.83
C ARG A 33 12.48 2.46 21.39
N ILE A 34 12.25 3.72 21.00
CA ILE A 34 13.01 4.90 21.44
C ILE A 34 13.14 5.02 22.96
N ASP A 35 12.14 4.57 23.72
CA ASP A 35 12.16 4.61 25.20
C ASP A 35 13.26 3.70 25.81
N GLU A 36 13.78 2.74 25.05
CA GLU A 36 14.86 1.85 25.48
C GLU A 36 16.26 2.36 25.12
N MET A 37 16.36 3.48 24.39
CA MET A 37 17.65 4.06 24.06
C MET A 37 18.28 4.73 25.29
N THR A 38 19.35 4.13 25.80
CA THR A 38 20.15 4.64 26.92
C THR A 38 21.23 5.64 26.49
N GLU A 39 21.65 5.59 25.22
CA GLU A 39 22.62 6.53 24.63
C GLU A 39 22.10 7.06 23.28
N ILE A 40 21.86 8.37 23.21
CA ILE A 40 21.60 9.06 21.94
C ILE A 40 22.95 9.23 21.26
N ARG A 41 23.22 8.44 20.20
CA ARG A 41 24.31 8.76 19.27
C ARG A 41 24.12 10.21 18.84
N LYS A 42 25.11 11.08 19.06
CA LYS A 42 25.03 12.51 18.68
C LYS A 42 24.67 12.61 17.19
N GLN A 43 23.39 12.86 16.89
CA GLN A 43 22.88 13.02 15.55
C GLN A 43 22.74 14.50 15.24
N HIS A 44 23.13 14.91 14.03
CA HIS A 44 22.88 16.28 13.58
C HIS A 44 21.37 16.55 13.56
N LYS A 45 20.95 17.76 13.94
CA LYS A 45 19.51 18.15 14.01
C LYS A 45 18.75 17.96 12.68
N GLY A 46 19.48 17.90 11.55
CA GLY A 46 18.87 17.86 10.22
C GLY A 46 18.16 19.17 9.85
N GLU A 47 17.61 19.21 8.64
CA GLU A 47 16.70 20.25 8.16
C GLU A 47 15.50 19.55 7.53
N HIS A 48 14.31 19.84 8.03
CA HIS A 48 13.07 19.14 7.66
C HIS A 48 12.15 20.00 6.77
N PHE A 49 12.60 21.20 6.37
CA PHE A 49 11.95 22.13 5.46
C PHE A 49 10.50 22.46 5.86
N GLY A 50 10.27 22.67 7.16
CA GLY A 50 8.95 22.97 7.71
C GLY A 50 8.03 21.77 7.94
N ALA A 51 8.54 20.53 7.89
CA ALA A 51 7.80 19.36 8.38
C ALA A 51 7.48 19.48 9.88
N SER A 52 6.45 18.75 10.34
CA SER A 52 5.99 18.72 11.73
C SER A 52 6.26 17.35 12.34
N ILE A 53 7.54 16.99 12.46
CA ILE A 53 7.98 15.70 13.01
C ILE A 53 8.09 15.84 14.53
N PRO A 54 7.30 15.11 15.32
CA PRO A 54 7.40 15.15 16.78
C PRO A 54 8.57 14.30 17.28
N ASP A 55 9.02 14.55 18.51
CA ASP A 55 10.05 13.73 19.17
C ASP A 55 9.57 12.28 19.42
N LYS A 56 8.26 12.11 19.62
CA LYS A 56 7.61 10.82 19.85
C LYS A 56 6.29 10.75 19.09
N ILE A 57 6.09 9.66 18.38
CA ILE A 57 4.86 9.40 17.62
C ILE A 57 3.81 8.82 18.57
N THR A 58 2.63 9.45 18.64
CA THR A 58 1.49 8.94 19.43
C THR A 58 0.37 8.46 18.51
N PRO A 59 -0.52 7.56 18.97
CA PRO A 59 -1.68 7.14 18.17
C PRO A 59 -2.58 8.33 17.78
N GLU A 60 -2.70 9.34 18.65
CA GLU A 60 -3.44 10.57 18.34
C GLU A 60 -2.75 11.41 17.25
N PHE A 61 -1.41 11.48 17.24
CA PHE A 61 -0.67 12.13 16.17
C PHE A 61 -0.92 11.44 14.83
N VAL A 62 -0.81 10.10 14.79
CA VAL A 62 -1.11 9.26 13.62
C VAL A 62 -2.52 9.55 13.12
N ARG A 63 -3.53 9.44 14.00
CA ARG A 63 -4.93 9.76 13.67
C ARG A 63 -5.07 11.17 13.10
N SER A 64 -4.41 12.15 13.68
CA SER A 64 -4.50 13.56 13.25
C SER A 64 -3.92 13.77 11.84
N GLU A 65 -2.82 13.10 11.50
CA GLU A 65 -2.19 13.20 10.17
C GLU A 65 -3.05 12.52 9.10
N VAL A 66 -3.63 11.37 9.44
CA VAL A 66 -4.59 10.67 8.57
C VAL A 66 -5.85 11.53 8.37
N ALA A 67 -6.42 12.11 9.43
CA ALA A 67 -7.62 12.94 9.34
C ALA A 67 -7.43 14.18 8.45
N LYS A 68 -6.22 14.77 8.45
CA LYS A 68 -5.83 15.90 7.60
C LYS A 68 -5.49 15.49 6.16
N GLY A 69 -5.40 14.20 5.86
CA GLY A 69 -4.97 13.69 4.56
C GLY A 69 -3.49 13.91 4.26
N ARG A 70 -2.65 14.12 5.29
CA ARG A 70 -1.18 14.26 5.14
C ARG A 70 -0.45 12.93 5.27
N ALA A 71 -1.15 11.89 5.71
CA ALA A 71 -0.65 10.53 5.78
C ALA A 71 -1.76 9.52 5.46
N VAL A 72 -1.38 8.33 5.01
CA VAL A 72 -2.28 7.24 4.66
C VAL A 72 -1.81 5.91 5.27
N ILE A 73 -2.77 5.03 5.55
CA ILE A 73 -2.54 3.67 6.06
C ILE A 73 -3.17 2.72 5.04
N PRO A 74 -2.38 2.16 4.11
CA PRO A 74 -2.86 1.15 3.16
C PRO A 74 -3.10 -0.15 3.94
N SER A 75 -4.37 -0.50 4.12
CA SER A 75 -4.80 -1.66 4.91
C SER A 75 -6.20 -2.07 4.47
N ASN A 76 -6.25 -2.89 3.41
CA ASN A 76 -7.50 -3.49 2.96
C ASN A 76 -7.99 -4.48 4.02
N ILE A 77 -9.30 -4.47 4.28
CA ILE A 77 -9.94 -5.40 5.23
C ILE A 77 -9.78 -6.88 4.86
N ASN A 78 -9.51 -7.16 3.59
CA ASN A 78 -9.28 -8.51 3.06
C ASN A 78 -7.79 -8.89 3.00
N HIS A 79 -6.89 -8.08 3.58
CA HIS A 79 -5.47 -8.40 3.73
C HIS A 79 -5.07 -8.46 5.22
N PRO A 80 -5.62 -9.42 5.98
CA PRO A 80 -5.33 -9.56 7.40
C PRO A 80 -3.88 -9.96 7.70
N GLU A 81 -3.13 -10.44 6.70
CA GLU A 81 -1.73 -10.82 6.81
C GLU A 81 -0.77 -9.62 6.90
N ALA A 82 -1.20 -8.43 6.45
CA ALA A 82 -0.36 -7.25 6.43
C ALA A 82 -0.12 -6.66 7.82
N GLU A 83 1.14 -6.39 8.14
CA GLU A 83 1.54 -5.62 9.32
C GLU A 83 1.39 -4.11 9.05
N PRO A 84 0.49 -3.39 9.76
CA PRO A 84 0.17 -2.00 9.44
C PRO A 84 1.37 -1.05 9.40
N MET A 85 1.34 -0.12 8.46
CA MET A 85 2.33 0.94 8.31
C MET A 85 1.71 2.23 7.76
N ILE A 86 2.47 3.32 7.85
CA ILE A 86 2.02 4.65 7.44
C ILE A 86 2.94 5.28 6.41
N LEU A 87 2.33 5.94 5.43
CA LEU A 87 3.00 6.75 4.43
C LEU A 87 2.67 8.21 4.69
N GLY A 88 3.67 9.03 4.98
CA GLY A 88 3.47 10.46 5.21
C GLY A 88 4.77 11.20 5.52
N ARG A 89 4.78 12.51 5.27
CA ARG A 89 5.98 13.35 5.39
C ARG A 89 6.58 13.40 6.81
N ASN A 90 5.73 13.24 7.83
CA ASN A 90 6.12 13.38 9.24
C ASN A 90 6.50 12.05 9.91
N PHE A 91 6.73 11.01 9.11
CA PHE A 91 7.07 9.64 9.54
C PHE A 91 8.39 9.22 8.88
N LEU A 92 8.91 8.04 9.22
CA LEU A 92 10.08 7.48 8.54
C LEU A 92 9.81 7.38 7.03
N VAL A 93 10.81 7.67 6.21
CA VAL A 93 10.73 7.46 4.75
C VAL A 93 10.51 5.98 4.49
N LYS A 94 9.54 5.66 3.64
CA LYS A 94 9.20 4.29 3.26
C LYS A 94 9.63 4.02 1.81
N ILE A 95 10.02 2.79 1.53
CA ILE A 95 10.44 2.35 0.19
C ILE A 95 9.51 1.26 -0.35
N ASN A 96 9.37 1.20 -1.68
CA ASN A 96 8.56 0.22 -2.38
C ASN A 96 9.43 -0.64 -3.29
N ALA A 97 9.16 -1.94 -3.35
CA ALA A 97 9.76 -2.85 -4.32
C ALA A 97 8.73 -3.31 -5.35
N ASN A 98 9.10 -3.25 -6.63
CA ASN A 98 8.26 -3.78 -7.70
C ASN A 98 8.65 -5.24 -7.97
N ILE A 99 7.64 -6.10 -8.03
CA ILE A 99 7.73 -7.49 -8.46
C ILE A 99 6.70 -7.72 -9.58
N GLY A 100 6.61 -8.92 -10.10
CA GLY A 100 5.61 -9.30 -11.08
C GLY A 100 6.19 -10.16 -12.20
N ASN A 101 5.34 -11.06 -12.70
CA ASN A 101 5.66 -11.85 -13.88
C ASN A 101 5.57 -11.01 -15.16
N SER A 102 6.14 -11.53 -16.23
CA SER A 102 5.95 -10.96 -17.56
C SER A 102 5.52 -12.05 -18.52
N ALA A 103 4.93 -11.66 -19.66
CA ALA A 103 4.52 -12.59 -20.72
C ALA A 103 5.65 -13.50 -21.25
N VAL A 104 6.91 -13.20 -20.92
CA VAL A 104 8.10 -13.91 -21.43
C VAL A 104 8.76 -14.79 -20.36
N THR A 105 8.61 -14.49 -19.07
CA THR A 105 9.33 -15.17 -17.98
C THR A 105 8.64 -15.01 -16.63
N SER A 106 8.78 -16.05 -15.79
CA SER A 106 8.50 -16.16 -14.35
C SER A 106 7.34 -17.09 -13.99
N SER A 107 7.51 -17.87 -12.92
CA SER A 107 6.48 -18.72 -12.31
C SER A 107 5.92 -18.08 -11.04
N ILE A 108 4.81 -18.61 -10.53
CA ILE A 108 4.19 -18.15 -9.27
C ILE A 108 5.20 -18.25 -8.12
N GLU A 109 5.95 -19.36 -8.05
CA GLU A 109 6.94 -19.60 -6.99
C GLU A 109 8.05 -18.55 -7.00
N GLU A 110 8.55 -18.18 -8.18
CA GLU A 110 9.58 -17.15 -8.32
C GLU A 110 9.07 -15.77 -7.88
N GLU A 111 7.82 -15.42 -8.18
CA GLU A 111 7.23 -14.14 -7.74
C GLU A 111 7.00 -14.07 -6.24
N VAL A 112 6.57 -15.18 -5.61
CA VAL A 112 6.47 -15.26 -4.15
C VAL A 112 7.85 -15.14 -3.51
N GLU A 113 8.87 -15.80 -4.06
CA GLU A 113 10.24 -15.69 -3.55
C GLU A 113 10.76 -14.25 -3.66
N LYS A 114 10.51 -13.56 -4.78
CA LYS A 114 10.85 -12.14 -4.94
C LYS A 114 10.17 -11.26 -3.90
N ALA A 115 8.88 -11.48 -3.63
CA ALA A 115 8.14 -10.75 -2.60
C ALA A 115 8.78 -10.91 -1.21
N VAL A 116 9.06 -12.17 -0.81
CA VAL A 116 9.70 -12.49 0.46
C VAL A 116 11.11 -11.89 0.54
N TRP A 117 11.89 -11.99 -0.52
CA TRP A 117 13.24 -11.43 -0.58
C TRP A 117 13.25 -9.91 -0.45
N ALA A 118 12.35 -9.23 -1.16
CA ALA A 118 12.20 -7.78 -1.10
C ALA A 118 11.86 -7.29 0.32
N CYS A 119 10.92 -7.95 0.99
CA CYS A 119 10.55 -7.63 2.37
C CYS A 119 11.71 -7.89 3.34
N ARG A 120 12.37 -9.05 3.22
CA ARG A 120 13.38 -9.50 4.18
C ARG A 120 14.70 -8.76 4.09
N TRP A 121 15.20 -8.54 2.88
CA TRP A 121 16.56 -8.04 2.66
C TRP A 121 16.59 -6.69 1.94
N GLY A 122 15.57 -6.43 1.10
CA GLY A 122 15.42 -5.12 0.45
C GLY A 122 14.92 -4.03 1.40
N GLY A 123 14.41 -4.40 2.58
CA GLY A 123 13.76 -3.46 3.50
C GLY A 123 12.51 -2.84 2.91
N ALA A 124 11.88 -3.51 1.94
CA ALA A 124 10.69 -3.01 1.28
C ALA A 124 9.55 -2.84 2.29
N ASP A 125 9.11 -1.60 2.47
CA ASP A 125 7.94 -1.31 3.28
C ASP A 125 6.67 -1.64 2.51
N ASN A 126 6.66 -1.52 1.18
CA ASN A 126 5.52 -1.94 0.37
C ASN A 126 6.02 -2.73 -0.83
N ILE A 127 5.14 -3.54 -1.40
CA ILE A 127 5.40 -4.16 -2.69
C ILE A 127 4.31 -3.79 -3.68
N MET A 128 4.66 -3.77 -4.96
CA MET A 128 3.68 -3.72 -6.04
C MET A 128 3.82 -4.94 -6.92
N ASP A 129 2.69 -5.62 -7.14
CA ASP A 129 2.57 -6.63 -8.19
C ASP A 129 2.28 -5.92 -9.52
N LEU A 130 3.28 -5.91 -10.40
CA LEU A 130 3.22 -5.36 -11.75
C LEU A 130 3.15 -6.46 -12.81
N SER A 131 2.67 -7.64 -12.44
CA SER A 131 2.50 -8.79 -13.33
C SER A 131 1.74 -8.44 -14.61
N THR A 132 2.24 -8.95 -15.73
CA THR A 132 1.65 -8.83 -17.07
C THR A 132 1.64 -10.20 -17.76
N GLY A 133 0.56 -10.53 -18.47
CA GLY A 133 0.38 -11.84 -19.13
C GLY A 133 -0.58 -12.81 -18.42
N GLU A 134 -0.29 -14.11 -18.51
CA GLU A 134 -1.18 -15.17 -18.00
C GLU A 134 -1.14 -15.29 -16.46
N ASN A 135 -2.23 -15.78 -15.88
CA ASN A 135 -2.38 -16.11 -14.46
C ASN A 135 -2.11 -14.97 -13.45
N ILE A 136 -2.24 -13.70 -13.86
CA ILE A 136 -2.08 -12.52 -12.99
C ILE A 136 -2.89 -12.66 -11.68
N HIS A 137 -4.13 -13.15 -11.77
CA HIS A 137 -5.00 -13.30 -10.60
C HIS A 137 -4.43 -14.29 -9.57
N GLU A 138 -3.98 -15.46 -10.04
CA GLU A 138 -3.48 -16.54 -9.20
C GLU A 138 -2.14 -16.19 -8.57
N THR A 139 -1.22 -15.63 -9.37
CA THR A 139 0.08 -15.12 -8.88
C THR A 139 -0.12 -14.11 -7.75
N ARG A 140 -1.04 -13.15 -7.95
CA ARG A 140 -1.34 -12.13 -6.95
C ARG A 140 -1.94 -12.71 -5.68
N GLU A 141 -2.81 -13.71 -5.77
CA GLU A 141 -3.38 -14.36 -4.59
C GLU A 141 -2.27 -14.94 -3.71
N TRP A 142 -1.32 -15.65 -4.32
CA TRP A 142 -0.17 -16.19 -3.61
C TRP A 142 0.71 -15.11 -3.00
N ILE A 143 0.93 -13.99 -3.70
CA ILE A 143 1.68 -12.86 -3.18
C ILE A 143 0.99 -12.26 -1.95
N ILE A 144 -0.31 -11.91 -2.06
CA ILE A 144 -1.05 -11.25 -0.97
C ILE A 144 -1.09 -12.15 0.28
N ARG A 145 -1.43 -13.44 0.11
CA ARG A 145 -1.52 -14.38 1.24
C ARG A 145 -0.18 -14.64 1.94
N ASN A 146 0.94 -14.27 1.32
CA ASN A 146 2.28 -14.45 1.88
C ASN A 146 3.03 -13.11 2.10
N SER A 147 2.35 -11.96 1.97
CA SER A 147 2.97 -10.65 2.13
C SER A 147 2.67 -10.06 3.51
N PRO A 148 3.68 -9.81 4.35
CA PRO A 148 3.48 -9.09 5.62
C PRO A 148 3.41 -7.57 5.41
N VAL A 149 3.54 -7.08 4.18
CA VAL A 149 3.55 -5.66 3.83
C VAL A 149 2.40 -5.32 2.88
N PRO A 150 1.96 -4.05 2.80
CA PRO A 150 0.93 -3.65 1.87
C PRO A 150 1.29 -3.95 0.42
N VAL A 151 0.32 -4.47 -0.34
CA VAL A 151 0.44 -4.82 -1.75
C VAL A 151 -0.33 -3.82 -2.59
N GLY A 152 0.37 -3.21 -3.54
CA GLY A 152 -0.21 -2.35 -4.56
C GLY A 152 -0.30 -3.02 -5.92
N THR A 153 -1.17 -2.49 -6.77
CA THR A 153 -1.28 -2.92 -8.18
C THR A 153 -1.52 -1.73 -9.09
N VAL A 154 -1.45 -1.98 -10.40
CA VAL A 154 -1.98 -1.10 -11.44
C VAL A 154 -3.15 -1.82 -12.13
N PRO A 155 -4.42 -1.60 -11.70
CA PRO A 155 -5.55 -2.40 -12.18
C PRO A 155 -5.74 -2.39 -13.71
N ILE A 156 -5.23 -1.36 -14.40
CA ILE A 156 -5.33 -1.25 -15.85
C ILE A 156 -4.57 -2.37 -16.58
N TYR A 157 -3.51 -2.93 -15.99
CA TYR A 157 -2.72 -4.00 -16.62
C TYR A 157 -3.55 -5.28 -16.75
N GLN A 158 -4.21 -5.68 -15.67
CA GLN A 158 -5.12 -6.82 -15.72
C GLN A 158 -6.37 -6.52 -16.58
N ALA A 159 -6.91 -5.30 -16.53
CA ALA A 159 -8.04 -4.94 -17.38
C ALA A 159 -7.69 -5.03 -18.88
N LEU A 160 -6.45 -4.68 -19.24
CA LEU A 160 -5.93 -4.78 -20.61
C LEU A 160 -5.77 -6.23 -21.07
N GLU A 161 -5.31 -7.12 -20.19
CA GLU A 161 -5.27 -8.57 -20.48
C GLU A 161 -6.68 -9.16 -20.73
N LYS A 162 -7.70 -8.71 -19.99
CA LYS A 162 -9.10 -9.14 -20.22
C LYS A 162 -9.64 -8.77 -21.60
N VAL A 163 -9.01 -7.82 -22.30
CA VAL A 163 -9.33 -7.42 -23.68
C VAL A 163 -8.23 -7.80 -24.68
N ASN A 164 -7.43 -8.82 -24.35
CA ASN A 164 -6.36 -9.35 -25.21
C ASN A 164 -5.34 -8.29 -25.68
N GLY A 165 -5.06 -7.29 -24.84
CA GLY A 165 -4.10 -6.24 -25.17
C GLY A 165 -4.64 -5.09 -26.02
N VAL A 166 -5.91 -5.10 -26.42
CA VAL A 166 -6.51 -4.05 -27.26
C VAL A 166 -7.02 -2.90 -26.38
N ALA A 167 -6.28 -1.79 -26.34
CA ALA A 167 -6.59 -0.68 -25.44
C ALA A 167 -7.93 0.00 -25.75
N GLU A 168 -8.35 0.00 -27.01
CA GLU A 168 -9.62 0.57 -27.49
C GLU A 168 -10.85 -0.19 -26.98
N ASP A 169 -10.67 -1.46 -26.63
CA ASP A 169 -11.74 -2.32 -26.11
C ASP A 169 -11.93 -2.16 -24.59
N LEU A 170 -11.10 -1.35 -23.92
CA LEU A 170 -11.25 -1.05 -22.50
C LEU A 170 -12.53 -0.25 -22.23
N THR A 171 -13.36 -0.79 -21.34
CA THR A 171 -14.59 -0.14 -20.87
C THR A 171 -14.57 0.04 -19.36
N TRP A 172 -15.47 0.91 -18.86
CA TRP A 172 -15.68 1.08 -17.43
C TRP A 172 -16.07 -0.23 -16.75
N GLU A 173 -16.92 -1.04 -17.38
CA GLU A 173 -17.40 -2.31 -16.84
C GLU A 173 -16.24 -3.27 -16.56
N ILE A 174 -15.31 -3.40 -17.52
CA ILE A 174 -14.13 -4.27 -17.36
C ILE A 174 -13.20 -3.75 -16.25
N PHE A 175 -13.01 -2.43 -16.20
CA PHE A 175 -12.17 -1.81 -15.17
C PHE A 175 -12.80 -1.94 -13.77
N ARG A 176 -14.12 -1.71 -13.65
CA ARG A 176 -14.90 -1.89 -12.42
C ARG A 176 -14.79 -3.31 -11.89
N ASP A 177 -15.00 -4.30 -12.76
CA ASP A 177 -14.97 -5.70 -12.35
C ASP A 177 -13.55 -6.10 -11.90
N THR A 178 -12.51 -5.55 -12.55
CA THR A 178 -11.11 -5.71 -12.12
C THR A 178 -10.83 -5.06 -10.77
N LEU A 179 -11.38 -3.88 -10.49
CA LEU A 179 -11.23 -3.23 -9.18
C LEU A 179 -11.88 -4.04 -8.06
N ILE A 180 -13.10 -4.55 -8.29
CA ILE A 180 -13.83 -5.37 -7.30
C ILE A 180 -13.03 -6.64 -7.01
N GLU A 181 -12.61 -7.35 -8.06
CA GLU A 181 -11.82 -8.57 -7.95
C GLU A 181 -10.55 -8.36 -7.11
N GLN A 182 -9.77 -7.32 -7.40
CA GLN A 182 -8.53 -7.03 -6.65
C GLN A 182 -8.79 -6.57 -5.23
N ALA A 183 -9.88 -5.81 -4.99
CA ALA A 183 -10.26 -5.38 -3.65
C ALA A 183 -10.71 -6.57 -2.78
N GLU A 184 -11.38 -7.56 -3.37
CA GLU A 184 -11.77 -8.81 -2.69
C GLU A 184 -10.56 -9.68 -2.34
N GLN A 185 -9.54 -9.73 -3.19
CA GLN A 185 -8.30 -10.46 -2.90
C GLN A 185 -7.51 -9.86 -1.72
N GLY A 186 -7.53 -8.53 -1.58
CA GLY A 186 -6.82 -7.82 -0.52
C GLY A 186 -5.81 -6.78 -0.99
N VAL A 187 -5.86 -6.31 -2.24
CA VAL A 187 -4.96 -5.23 -2.68
C VAL A 187 -5.20 -3.97 -1.83
N ASP A 188 -4.13 -3.40 -1.27
CA ASP A 188 -4.21 -2.30 -0.31
C ASP A 188 -4.30 -0.92 -0.96
N TYR A 189 -3.72 -0.77 -2.16
CA TYR A 189 -3.77 0.47 -2.92
C TYR A 189 -3.70 0.25 -4.42
N PHE A 190 -4.35 1.15 -5.16
CA PHE A 190 -4.38 1.14 -6.61
C PHE A 190 -3.67 2.36 -7.19
N THR A 191 -2.75 2.12 -8.12
CA THR A 191 -2.27 3.17 -9.02
C THR A 191 -3.25 3.32 -10.18
N ILE A 192 -3.95 4.46 -10.21
CA ILE A 192 -4.95 4.78 -11.23
C ILE A 192 -4.52 6.05 -11.97
N HIS A 193 -4.33 5.93 -13.29
CA HIS A 193 -3.88 7.01 -14.16
C HIS A 193 -4.99 7.98 -14.57
N ALA A 194 -5.84 8.41 -13.62
CA ALA A 194 -6.98 9.30 -13.89
C ALA A 194 -6.58 10.75 -14.25
N GLY A 195 -5.29 11.09 -14.14
CA GLY A 195 -4.75 12.40 -14.54
C GLY A 195 -4.45 12.53 -16.04
N VAL A 196 -4.48 11.42 -16.80
CA VAL A 196 -4.22 11.41 -18.25
C VAL A 196 -5.52 11.79 -18.99
N LEU A 197 -5.70 13.10 -19.18
CA LEU A 197 -6.90 13.65 -19.82
C LEU A 197 -6.65 13.91 -21.29
N LEU A 198 -7.68 13.72 -22.13
CA LEU A 198 -7.56 13.87 -23.60
C LEU A 198 -6.88 15.18 -24.02
N ARG A 199 -7.23 16.30 -23.37
CA ARG A 199 -6.66 17.64 -23.65
C ARG A 199 -5.16 17.78 -23.34
N TYR A 200 -4.53 16.80 -22.71
CA TYR A 200 -3.10 16.78 -22.42
C TYR A 200 -2.31 15.91 -23.42
N VAL A 201 -3.00 15.19 -24.31
CA VAL A 201 -2.38 14.44 -25.41
C VAL A 201 -2.38 15.35 -26.65
N PRO A 202 -1.19 15.65 -27.24
CA PRO A 202 -1.05 16.59 -28.34
C PRO A 202 -1.61 16.07 -29.68
#